data_AF-R7LLT8-F1
#
_entry.id   AF-R7LLT8-F1
#
_cell.length_a   1.000
_cell.length_b   1.000
_cell.length_c   1.000
_cell.angle_alpha   90.00
_cell.angle_beta   90.00
_cell.angle_gamma   90.00
#
_symmetry.space_group_name_H-M   'P 1'
#
loop_
_entity.id
_entity.type
_entity.pdbx_description
1 polymer ?
#
loop_
_entity_poly.entity_id
_entity_poly.type
_entity_poly.pdbx_seq_one_letter_code
_entity_poly.pdbx_strand_id
1 'polypeptide(L)' 'MVNVAINGFGRIGRNTLRAAIEEGIFDKINYVAINDPGLFLTKLIM' A
#
# COMPACT_ATOMS: atom_id res chain seq x y z
N MET A 1 0.09 10.21 -12.07
CA MET A 1 -0.46 9.50 -10.91
C MET A 1 -1.18 8.23 -11.36
N VAL A 2 -0.68 7.07 -10.95
CA VAL A 2 -1.25 5.75 -11.26
C VAL A 2 -1.85 5.17 -9.98
N ASN A 3 -3.10 4.69 -10.06
CA ASN A 3 -3.76 4.05 -8.93
C ASN A 3 -3.28 2.61 -8.80
N VAL A 4 -2.81 2.23 -7.61
CA VAL A 4 -2.27 0.91 -7.32
C VAL A 4 -2.93 0.35 -6.07
N ALA A 5 -3.26 -0.95 -6.09
CA ALA A 5 -3.69 -1.70 -4.92
C ALA A 5 -2.60 -2.70 -4.51
N ILE A 6 -2.47 -2.97 -3.21
CA ILE A 6 -1.60 -4.02 -2.69
C ILE A 6 -2.45 -5.26 -2.35
N ASN A 7 -2.22 -6.38 -3.03
CA ASN A 7 -2.82 -7.67 -2.70
C ASN A 7 -1.78 -8.56 -2.00
N GLY A 8 -1.89 -8.69 -0.67
CA GLY A 8 -0.90 -9.29 0.20
C GLY A 8 -0.03 -8.25 0.92
N PHE A 9 -0.33 -8.00 2.19
CA PHE A 9 0.33 -7.03 3.07
C PHE A 9 1.28 -7.69 4.09
N GLY A 10 1.96 -8.74 3.63
CA GLY A 10 3.09 -9.35 4.33
C GLY A 10 4.34 -8.46 4.35
N ARG A 11 5.52 -9.08 4.46
CA ARG A 11 6.80 -8.35 4.52
C ARG A 11 7.03 -7.45 3.30
N ILE A 12 6.72 -7.95 2.10
CA ILE A 12 6.92 -7.22 0.84
C ILE A 12 5.94 -6.05 0.74
N GLY A 13 4.64 -6.29 0.87
CA GLY A 13 3.63 -5.22 0.78
C GLY A 13 3.89 -4.06 1.76
N ARG A 14 4.29 -4.37 3.01
CA ARG A 14 4.68 -3.35 3.99
C ARG A 14 5.92 -2.57 3.59
N ASN A 15 6.97 -3.25 3.12
CA ASN A 15 8.20 -2.59 2.70
C ASN A 15 8.01 -1.75 1.44
N THR A 16 7.16 -2.18 0.51
CA THR A 16 6.78 -1.41 -0.68
C THR A 16 6.10 -0.10 -0.27
N LEU A 17 5.10 -0.15 0.62
CA LEU A 17 4.45 1.05 1.12
C LEU A 17 5.42 1.94 1.92
N ARG A 18 6.27 1.34 2.75
CA ARG A 18 7.30 2.05 3.53
C ARG A 18 8.27 2.80 2.62
N ALA A 19 8.79 2.15 1.58
CA ALA A 19 9.66 2.77 0.60
C ALA A 19 8.95 3.92 -0.14
N ALA A 20 7.68 3.76 -0.51
CA ALA A 20 6.94 4.84 -1.14
C ALA A 20 6.76 6.07 -0.23
N ILE A 21 6.56 5.85 1.08
CA ILE A 21 6.53 6.93 2.08
C ILE A 21 7.89 7.61 2.20
N GLU A 22 8.97 6.83 2.31
CA GLU A 22 10.33 7.35 2.46
C GLU A 22 10.79 8.16 1.24
N GLU A 23 10.47 7.69 0.03
CA GLU A 23 10.83 8.32 -1.24
C GLU A 23 9.86 9.44 -1.65
N GLY A 24 8.72 9.58 -0.96
CA GLY A 24 7.73 10.63 -1.23
C GLY A 24 7.07 10.56 -2.61
N ILE A 25 7.00 9.39 -3.24
CA ILE A 25 6.59 9.21 -4.65
C ILE A 25 5.06 9.24 -4.89
N PHE A 26 4.30 9.89 -4.02
CA PHE A 26 2.84 9.92 -4.08
C PHE A 26 2.29 10.79 -5.24
N ASP A 27 3.13 11.63 -5.84
CA ASP A 27 2.83 12.34 -7.09
C ASP A 27 2.73 11.39 -8.29
N LYS A 28 3.44 10.25 -8.22
CA LYS A 28 3.50 9.23 -9.27
C LYS A 28 2.57 8.06 -8.98
N ILE A 29 2.53 7.59 -7.74
CA ILE A 29 1.77 6.40 -7.32
C ILE A 29 0.77 6.76 -6.24
N ASN A 30 -0.50 6.47 -6.49
CA ASN A 30 -1.58 6.61 -5.52
C ASN A 30 -2.00 5.22 -5.03
N TYR A 31 -1.69 4.88 -3.78
CA TYR A 31 -2.12 3.62 -3.18
C TYR A 31 -3.58 3.74 -2.74
N VAL A 32 -4.49 3.03 -3.43
CA VAL A 32 -5.94 3.19 -3.23
C VAL A 32 -6.59 2.09 -2.40
N ALA A 33 -5.92 0.95 -2.23
CA ALA A 33 -6.46 -0.18 -1.47
C ALA A 33 -5.35 -1.14 -1.03
N ILE A 34 -5.60 -1.83 0.09
CA ILE A 34 -4.85 -2.99 0.53
C ILE A 34 -5.81 -4.13 0.84
N ASN A 35 -5.57 -5.29 0.24
CA ASN A 35 -6.27 -6.53 0.53
C ASN A 35 -5.28 -7.54 1.13
N ASP A 36 -5.48 -7.93 2.39
CA ASP A 36 -4.69 -8.98 3.02
C ASP A 36 -5.55 -9.78 4.01
N PRO A 37 -5.69 -11.11 3.84
CA PRO A 37 -6.51 -11.95 4.73
C PRO A 37 -5.96 -12.08 6.15
N GLY A 38 -4.67 -11.82 6.37
CA GLY A 38 -4.02 -11.86 7.69
C GLY A 38 -4.09 -10.53 8.44
N LEU A 39 -4.57 -9.47 7.79
CA LEU A 39 -4.77 -8.17 8.39
C LEU A 39 -6.18 -8.13 9.00
N PHE A 40 -6.29 -8.46 10.29
CA PHE A 40 -7.56 -8.41 11.04
C PHE A 40 -8.18 -6.99 11.12
N LEU A 41 -7.45 -5.97 10.68
CA LEU A 41 -7.95 -4.61 10.44
C LEU A 41 -8.02 -4.36 8.94
N THR A 42 -9.12 -4.74 8.30
CA THR A 42 -9.52 -4.14 7.02
C THR A 42 -9.73 -2.65 7.25
N LYS A 43 -8.71 -1.85 6.96
CA LYS A 43 -8.83 -0.42 6.78
C LYS A 43 -8.49 -0.12 5.33
N LEU A 44 -9.50 0.35 4.62
CA LEU A 44 -9.37 1.15 3.42
C LEU A 44 -8.23 2.15 3.66
N ILE A 45 -7.17 2.13 2.85
CA ILE A 45 -6.23 3.26 2.82
C ILE A 45 -6.88 4.31 1.94
N MET A 46 -7.87 4.99 2.52
CA MET A 46 -8.32 6.35 2.20
C MET A 46 -8.96 6.93 3.47
#